data_AF-A0A8T5ZH35-F1
#
_entry.id   AF-A0A8T5ZH35-F1
#
_cell.length_a   1.000
_cell.length_b   1.000
_cell.length_c   1.000
_cell.angle_alpha   90.00
_cell.angle_beta   90.00
_cell.angle_gamma   90.00
#
_symmetry.space_group_name_H-M   'P 1'
#
loop_
_entity.id
_entity.type
_entity.pdbx_description
1 polymer ?
#
loop_
_entity_poly.entity_id
_entity_poly.type
_entity_poly.pdbx_seq_one_letter_code
_entity_poly.pdbx_strand_id
1 'polypeptide(L)'
;MVDTTQTTTEKKLTQSDIRGVFLRSNLFQGSWNFERMQALGFCFSMVPAIRRLYPENNEARKQAIRRHLEFFNTQPFVAAPILGVTLALEEQRANGAEI
;
A
#
# COMPACT_ATOMS: atom_id res chain seq x y z
N MET A 1 20.89 -33.96 1.08
CA MET A 1 20.46 -32.67 0.51
C MET A 1 20.14 -31.78 1.69
N VAL A 2 20.92 -30.71 1.89
CA VAL A 2 20.70 -29.75 2.97
C VAL A 2 19.64 -28.77 2.48
N ASP A 3 18.40 -28.93 2.97
CA ASP A 3 17.36 -27.93 2.77
C ASP A 3 17.78 -26.65 3.47
N THR A 4 18.20 -25.68 2.67
CA THR A 4 18.55 -24.33 3.13
C THR A 4 17.22 -23.61 3.36
N THR A 5 16.66 -23.72 4.56
CA THR A 5 15.59 -22.82 5.02
C THR A 5 16.15 -21.41 5.07
N GLN A 6 15.95 -20.65 3.99
CA GLN A 6 16.12 -19.20 4.02
C GLN A 6 15.09 -18.65 5.01
N THR A 7 15.56 -18.22 6.17
CA THR A 7 14.74 -17.50 7.15
C THR A 7 14.46 -16.11 6.60
N THR A 8 13.51 -16.01 5.67
CA THR A 8 13.05 -14.72 5.16
C THR A 8 12.30 -14.03 6.29
N THR A 9 12.89 -12.98 6.87
CA THR A 9 12.24 -12.16 7.91
C THR A 9 10.90 -11.67 7.37
N GLU A 10 9.80 -12.12 7.97
CA GLU A 10 8.44 -11.75 7.59
C GLU A 10 8.28 -10.24 7.68
N LYS A 11 7.88 -9.62 6.57
CA LYS A 11 7.62 -8.18 6.53
C LYS A 11 6.23 -7.95 7.09
N LYS A 12 6.18 -7.21 8.20
CA LYS A 12 4.95 -6.93 8.91
C LYS A 12 4.72 -5.44 9.08
N LEU A 13 3.50 -5.00 8.81
CA LEU A 13 3.04 -3.66 9.10
C LEU A 13 2.93 -3.47 10.60
N THR A 14 3.37 -2.30 11.04
CA THR A 14 3.29 -1.92 12.45
C THR A 14 2.09 -1.01 12.69
N GLN A 15 1.69 -0.87 13.95
CA GLN A 15 0.61 0.04 14.31
C GLN A 15 0.91 1.52 14.01
N SER A 16 2.18 1.91 13.91
CA SER A 16 2.52 3.27 13.46
C SER A 16 2.25 3.46 11.98
N ASP A 17 2.44 2.42 11.17
CA ASP A 17 2.23 2.48 9.72
C ASP A 17 0.74 2.60 9.42
N ILE A 18 -0.10 1.80 10.10
CA ILE A 18 -1.56 1.84 9.98
C ILE A 18 -2.11 3.20 10.44
N ARG A 19 -1.66 3.74 11.58
CA ARG A 19 -2.02 5.09 12.03
C ARG A 19 -1.57 6.16 11.04
N GLY A 20 -0.40 5.99 10.43
CA GLY A 20 0.10 6.86 9.39
C GLY A 20 -0.75 6.85 8.11
N VAL A 21 -1.28 5.69 7.73
CA VAL A 21 -2.22 5.55 6.61
C VAL A 21 -3.55 6.22 6.96
N PHE A 22 -4.10 5.95 8.15
CA PHE A 22 -5.35 6.55 8.64
C PHE A 22 -5.29 8.09 8.68
N LEU A 23 -4.18 8.66 9.18
CA LEU A 23 -4.05 10.12 9.22
C LEU A 23 -4.04 10.71 7.80
N ARG A 24 -3.33 10.06 6.86
CA ARG A 24 -3.24 10.51 5.47
C ARG A 24 -4.54 10.30 4.69
N SER A 25 -5.34 9.28 5.03
CA SER A 25 -6.61 9.00 4.36
C SER A 25 -7.65 10.09 4.59
N ASN A 26 -7.51 10.93 5.62
CA ASN A 26 -8.38 12.10 5.81
C ASN A 26 -8.14 13.19 4.76
N LEU A 27 -6.97 13.20 4.10
CA LEU A 27 -6.62 14.12 3.02
C LEU A 27 -6.83 13.51 1.62
N PHE A 28 -7.46 12.33 1.55
CA PHE A 28 -7.66 11.55 0.34
C PHE A 28 -8.37 12.31 -0.79
N GLN A 29 -9.33 13.19 -0.47
CA GLN A 29 -10.05 14.01 -1.46
C GLN A 29 -9.27 15.25 -1.91
N GLY A 30 -8.21 15.63 -1.21
CA GLY A 30 -7.45 16.85 -1.51
C GLY A 30 -6.68 16.81 -2.82
N SER A 31 -6.49 15.61 -3.40
CA SER A 31 -5.74 15.38 -4.63
C SER A 31 -6.61 14.82 -5.76
N TRP A 32 -7.92 15.06 -5.69
CA TRP A 32 -8.86 14.67 -6.73
C TRP A 32 -8.54 15.35 -8.06
N ASN A 33 -8.60 14.60 -9.16
CA ASN A 33 -8.40 15.13 -10.50
C ASN A 33 -9.23 14.36 -11.54
N PHE A 34 -9.45 14.95 -12.71
CA PHE A 34 -10.28 14.35 -13.75
C PHE A 34 -9.66 13.12 -14.43
N GLU A 35 -8.33 13.00 -14.45
CA GLU A 35 -7.65 11.89 -15.14
C GLU A 35 -7.68 10.59 -14.33
N ARG A 36 -7.51 10.68 -13.01
CA ARG A 36 -7.31 9.52 -12.12
C ARG A 36 -8.19 9.54 -10.87
N MET A 37 -9.10 10.51 -10.76
CA MET A 37 -10.04 10.66 -9.65
C MET A 37 -9.31 10.71 -8.31
N GLN A 38 -9.52 9.73 -7.42
CA GLN A 38 -8.97 9.72 -6.07
C GLN A 38 -7.66 8.91 -5.95
N ALA A 39 -7.13 8.39 -7.06
CA ALA A 39 -5.94 7.54 -7.09
C ALA A 39 -4.72 8.18 -6.41
N LEU A 40 -4.50 9.47 -6.62
CA LEU A 40 -3.35 10.16 -6.02
C LEU A 40 -3.45 10.21 -4.50
N GLY A 41 -4.65 10.45 -3.97
CA GLY A 41 -4.93 10.44 -2.53
C GLY A 41 -4.84 9.03 -1.93
N PHE A 42 -5.26 8.03 -2.70
CA PHE A 42 -5.12 6.61 -2.34
C PHE A 42 -3.65 6.22 -2.23
N CYS A 43 -2.85 6.48 -3.27
CA CYS A 43 -1.41 6.23 -3.27
C CYS A 43 -0.71 6.95 -2.13
N PHE A 44 -1.03 8.23 -1.90
CA PHE A 44 -0.43 9.02 -0.80
C PHE A 44 -0.70 8.40 0.56
N SER A 45 -1.92 7.89 0.77
CA SER A 45 -2.31 7.21 2.02
C SER A 45 -1.50 5.94 2.23
N MET A 46 -1.19 5.20 1.16
CA MET A 46 -0.44 3.93 1.20
C MET A 46 1.09 4.09 1.38
N VAL A 47 1.65 5.29 1.19
CA VAL A 47 3.11 5.53 1.27
C VAL A 47 3.78 4.98 2.53
N PRO A 48 3.24 5.12 3.76
CA PRO A 48 3.87 4.58 4.97
C PRO A 48 4.04 3.05 4.91
N ALA A 49 3.01 2.35 4.43
CA ALA A 49 3.03 0.90 4.28
C ALA A 49 4.01 0.47 3.18
N ILE A 50 3.97 1.12 2.01
CA ILE A 50 4.88 0.84 0.90
C ILE A 50 6.35 1.03 1.31
N ARG A 51 6.67 2.07 2.10
CA ARG A 51 8.02 2.33 2.62
C ARG A 51 8.51 1.26 3.58
N ARG A 52 7.62 0.63 4.35
CA ARG A 52 7.94 -0.47 5.25
C ARG A 52 8.17 -1.77 4.48
N LEU A 53 7.27 -2.08 3.54
CA LEU A 53 7.24 -3.35 2.83
C LEU A 53 8.31 -3.46 1.73
N TYR A 54 8.72 -2.32 1.15
CA TYR A 54 9.68 -2.28 0.07
C TYR A 54 10.83 -1.32 0.37
N PRO A 55 12.10 -1.77 0.26
CA PRO A 55 13.27 -0.92 0.39
C PRO A 55 13.26 0.27 -0.57
N GLU A 56 14.03 1.30 -0.23
CA GLU A 56 14.28 2.43 -1.12
C GLU A 56 15.02 2.00 -2.40
N ASN A 57 14.72 2.67 -3.51
CA ASN A 57 15.24 2.36 -4.85
C ASN A 57 14.95 0.94 -5.38
N ASN A 58 14.01 0.20 -4.77
CA ASN A 58 13.61 -1.12 -5.23
C ASN A 58 12.57 -1.04 -6.37
N GLU A 59 12.72 -1.87 -7.41
CA GLU A 59 11.74 -1.99 -8.50
C GLU A 59 10.34 -2.39 -8.00
N ALA A 60 10.24 -3.28 -7.02
CA ALA A 60 8.97 -3.65 -6.40
C ALA A 60 8.26 -2.45 -5.75
N ARG A 61 9.03 -1.50 -5.20
CA ARG A 61 8.47 -0.24 -4.65
C ARG A 61 7.89 0.64 -5.75
N LYS A 62 8.60 0.77 -6.88
CA LYS A 62 8.13 1.52 -8.05
C LYS A 62 6.85 0.89 -8.61
N GLN A 63 6.80 -0.45 -8.68
CA GLN A 63 5.61 -1.18 -9.11
C GLN A 63 4.43 -0.98 -8.15
N ALA A 64 4.63 -1.04 -6.84
CA ALA A 64 3.59 -0.79 -5.85
C ALA A 64 3.00 0.63 -5.98
N ILE A 65 3.86 1.65 -6.13
CA ILE A 65 3.42 3.03 -6.36
C ILE A 65 2.63 3.14 -7.66
N ARG A 66 3.08 2.51 -8.75
CA ARG A 66 2.37 2.53 -10.04
C ARG A 66 0.97 1.92 -9.92
N ARG A 67 0.83 0.75 -9.27
CA ARG A 67 -0.48 0.10 -9.05
C ARG A 67 -1.44 1.00 -8.28
N HIS A 68 -0.97 1.65 -7.21
CA HIS A 68 -1.82 2.52 -6.39
C HIS A 68 -2.09 3.90 -7.01
N LEU A 69 -1.45 4.23 -8.14
CA LEU A 69 -1.75 5.41 -8.95
C LEU A 69 -2.69 5.09 -10.12
N GLU A 70 -3.10 3.83 -10.31
CA GLU A 70 -4.13 3.48 -11.29
C GLU A 70 -5.48 4.10 -10.91
N PHE A 71 -6.36 4.25 -11.89
CA PHE A 71 -7.65 4.89 -11.72
C PHE A 71 -8.41 4.30 -10.51
N PHE A 72 -8.81 5.18 -9.59
CA PHE A 72 -9.55 4.78 -8.40
C PHE A 72 -10.65 5.79 -8.09
N ASN A 73 -11.90 5.31 -8.05
CA ASN A 73 -13.05 6.11 -7.66
C ASN A 73 -14.00 5.28 -6.78
N THR A 74 -14.35 5.81 -5.63
CA THR A 74 -15.28 5.22 -4.66
C THR A 74 -16.03 6.30 -3.91
N GLN A 75 -17.16 5.92 -3.31
CA GLN A 75 -17.79 6.75 -2.30
C GLN A 75 -16.84 6.93 -1.10
N PRO A 76 -16.65 8.15 -0.56
CA PRO A 76 -15.63 8.42 0.46
C PRO A 76 -15.78 7.56 1.71
N PHE A 77 -17.02 7.24 2.11
CA PHE A 77 -17.30 6.39 3.27
C PHE A 77 -16.75 4.97 3.13
N VAL A 78 -16.55 4.48 1.90
CA VAL A 78 -16.07 3.13 1.61
C VAL A 78 -14.55 3.12 1.33
N ALA A 79 -13.90 4.29 1.25
CA ALA A 79 -12.46 4.36 0.99
C ALA A 79 -11.62 3.73 2.13
N ALA A 80 -12.05 3.90 3.39
CA ALA A 80 -11.36 3.36 4.57
C ALA A 80 -11.28 1.83 4.59
N PRO A 81 -12.39 1.06 4.42
CA PRO A 81 -12.30 -0.40 4.37
C PRO A 81 -11.51 -0.89 3.15
N ILE A 82 -11.59 -0.21 2.00
CA ILE A 82 -10.78 -0.57 0.81
C ILE A 82 -9.29 -0.42 1.12
N LEU A 83 -8.86 0.71 1.69
CA LEU A 83 -7.47 0.91 2.12
C LEU A 83 -7.01 -0.19 3.08
N GLY A 84 -7.85 -0.57 4.05
CA GLY A 84 -7.52 -1.63 5.02
C GLY A 84 -7.30 -2.99 4.36
N VAL A 85 -8.17 -3.39 3.44
CA VAL A 85 -8.01 -4.64 2.69
C VAL A 85 -6.77 -4.58 1.80
N THR A 86 -6.57 -3.46 1.09
CA THR A 86 -5.39 -3.28 0.23
C THR A 86 -4.09 -3.32 1.02
N LEU A 87 -4.04 -2.79 2.25
CA LEU A 87 -2.88 -2.92 3.13
C LEU A 87 -2.54 -4.38 3.43
N ALA A 88 -3.54 -5.20 3.76
CA ALA A 88 -3.35 -6.61 4.04
C ALA A 88 -2.87 -7.38 2.79
N LEU A 89 -3.44 -7.08 1.63
CA LEU A 89 -3.01 -7.66 0.35
C LEU A 89 -1.56 -7.24 0.02
N GLU A 90 -1.20 -5.98 0.24
CA GLU A 90 0.16 -5.50 -0.04
C GLU A 90 1.19 -6.14 0.91
N GLU A 91 0.82 -6.39 2.17
CA GLU A 91 1.65 -7.15 3.12
C GLU A 91 1.85 -8.61 2.66
N GLN A 92 0.79 -9.29 2.25
CA GLN A 92 0.87 -10.65 1.71
C GLN A 92 1.75 -10.71 0.46
N ARG A 93 1.58 -9.77 -0.47
CA ARG A 93 2.39 -9.66 -1.69
C ARG A 93 3.87 -9.41 -1.37
N ALA A 94 4.16 -8.55 -0.39
CA ALA A 94 5.52 -8.25 0.04
C ALA A 94 6.24 -9.46 0.65
N ASN A 95 5.48 -10.43 1.15
CA ASN A 95 5.93 -11.72 1.68
C ASN A 95 5.92 -12.86 0.62
N GLY A 96 5.60 -12.56 -0.64
CA GLY A 96 5.71 -13.52 -1.76
C GLY A 96 4.40 -14.21 -2.15
N ALA A 97 3.24 -13.75 -1.67
CA ALA A 97 1.95 -14.24 -2.18
C ALA A 97 1.75 -13.87 -3.65
N GLU A 98 1.19 -14.79 -4.44
CA GLU A 98 0.90 -14.63 -5.86
C GLU A 98 -0.47 -13.92 -6.06
N ILE A 99 -0.51 -12.63 -5.75
CA ILE A 99 -1.70 -11.75 -5.80
C ILE A 99 -1.39 -10.39 -6.42
#